data_AF-A0A966K109-F1
#
_entry.id   AF-A0A966K109-F1
#
_cell.length_a   1.000
_cell.length_b   1.000
_cell.length_c   1.000
_cell.angle_alpha   90.00
_cell.angle_beta   90.00
_cell.angle_gamma   90.00
#
_symmetry.space_group_name_H-M   'P 1'
#
loop_
_entity.id
_entity.type
_entity.pdbx_description
1 polymer ?
#
loop_
_entity_poly.entity_id
_entity_poly.type
_entity_poly.pdbx_seq_one_letter_code
_entity_poly.pdbx_strand_id
1 'polypeptide(L)'
;MRNIGTVKLLIIIFVLNILESFIAPHLINFYISLPITFLVFSLAIYNSNRNSNPLFAFLCGFYLDLISSSPFGLNAGLFTMMSYVINSYANTFKLFSYIQICIFFAVSSVFYLGFKNLSNA
;
A
#
# COMPACT_ATOMS: atom_id res chain seq x y z
N MET A 1 -18.92 2.24 -2.58
CA MET A 1 -18.83 1.14 -1.57
C MET A 1 -18.82 1.75 -0.17
N ARG A 2 -19.51 1.12 0.79
CA ARG A 2 -19.66 1.56 2.19
C ARG A 2 -18.30 1.92 2.78
N ASN A 3 -18.14 3.13 3.33
CA ASN A 3 -16.95 3.60 4.05
C ASN A 3 -16.34 2.43 4.84
N ILE A 4 -15.22 1.89 4.37
CA ILE A 4 -14.45 0.92 5.15
C ILE A 4 -14.00 1.70 6.38
N GLY A 5 -14.54 1.35 7.55
CA GLY A 5 -14.12 1.97 8.80
C GLY A 5 -12.62 1.79 8.97
N THR A 6 -11.94 2.81 9.49
CA THR A 6 -10.48 2.82 9.72
C THR A 6 -10.00 1.56 10.44
N VAL A 7 -10.75 1.09 11.44
CA VAL A 7 -10.46 -0.15 12.18
C VAL A 7 -10.52 -1.39 11.28
N LYS A 8 -11.49 -1.48 10.35
CA LYS A 8 -11.57 -2.60 9.41
C LYS A 8 -10.38 -2.61 8.45
N LEU A 9 -9.94 -1.43 8.01
CA LEU A 9 -8.79 -1.29 7.14
C LEU A 9 -7.52 -1.77 7.84
N LEU A 10 -7.31 -1.41 9.11
CA LEU A 10 -6.17 -1.90 9.91
C LEU A 10 -6.18 -3.44 10.06
N ILE A 11 -7.34 -4.04 10.35
CA ILE A 11 -7.47 -5.50 10.43
C ILE A 11 -7.14 -6.16 9.08
N ILE A 12 -7.64 -5.59 7.98
CA ILE A 12 -7.35 -6.08 6.62
C ILE A 12 -5.84 -6.03 6.34
N ILE A 13 -5.18 -4.91 6.66
CA ILE A 13 -3.73 -4.76 6.50
C ILE A 13 -2.98 -5.83 7.31
N PHE A 14 -3.39 -6.07 8.55
CA PHE A 14 -2.76 -7.06 9.42
C PHE A 14 -2.86 -8.48 8.82
N VAL A 15 -4.06 -8.89 8.42
CA VAL A 15 -4.30 -10.20 7.81
C VAL A 15 -3.52 -10.35 6.50
N LEU A 16 -3.48 -9.29 5.68
CA LEU A 16 -2.73 -9.30 4.42
C LEU A 16 -1.23 -9.40 4.65
N ASN A 17 -0.67 -8.75 5.68
CA ASN A 17 0.75 -8.83 5.98
C ASN A 17 1.16 -10.26 6.39
N ILE A 18 0.32 -10.92 7.18
CA ILE A 18 0.50 -12.34 7.53
C ILE A 18 0.43 -13.20 6.26
N LEU A 19 -0.59 -13.00 5.43
CA LEU A 19 -0.76 -13.73 4.17
C LEU A 19 0.43 -13.53 3.23
N GLU A 20 0.90 -12.29 3.07
CA GLU A 20 2.06 -11.93 2.24
C GLU A 20 3.32 -12.64 2.76
N SER A 21 3.53 -12.68 4.08
CA SER A 21 4.64 -13.41 4.72
C SER A 21 4.57 -14.93 4.49
N PHE A 22 3.38 -15.54 4.54
CA PHE A 22 3.19 -16.97 4.24
C PHE A 22 3.42 -17.30 2.76
N ILE A 23 3.03 -16.41 1.85
CA ILE A 23 3.17 -16.62 0.40
C ILE A 23 4.60 -16.36 -0.07
N ALA A 24 5.31 -15.41 0.55
CA ALA A 24 6.67 -15.02 0.21
C ALA A 24 7.64 -16.20 -0.04
N PRO A 25 7.81 -17.21 0.84
CA PRO A 25 8.74 -18.31 0.60
C PRO A 25 8.40 -19.14 -0.64
N HIS A 26 7.11 -19.28 -0.98
CA HIS A 26 6.70 -19.97 -2.20
C HIS A 26 6.98 -19.14 -3.46
N LEU A 27 6.78 -17.82 -3.36
CA LEU A 27 6.92 -16.88 -4.47
C LEU A 27 8.38 -16.56 -4.82
N ILE A 28 9.27 -16.61 -3.83
CA ILE A 28 10.72 -16.45 -4.01
C ILE A 28 11.29 -17.51 -4.97
N ASN A 29 10.77 -18.76 -4.94
CA ASN A 29 11.19 -19.81 -5.86
C ASN A 29 10.88 -19.48 -7.34
N PHE A 30 9.93 -18.57 -7.58
CA PHE A 30 9.57 -18.08 -8.90
C PHE A 30 10.17 -16.71 -9.22
N TYR A 31 11.05 -16.15 -8.37
CA TYR A 31 11.60 -14.79 -8.46
C TYR A 31 10.54 -13.69 -8.48
N ILE A 32 9.37 -13.93 -7.87
CA ILE A 32 8.26 -12.98 -7.83
C ILE A 32 8.14 -12.45 -6.40
N SER A 33 8.02 -11.12 -6.27
CA SER A 33 7.66 -10.46 -5.01
C SER A 33 6.43 -9.59 -5.24
N LEU A 34 5.39 -9.80 -4.44
CA LEU A 34 4.11 -9.11 -4.56
C LEU A 34 3.80 -8.34 -3.26
N PRO A 35 3.86 -7.00 -3.27
CA PRO A 35 3.54 -6.18 -2.10
C PRO A 35 2.02 -6.00 -1.99
N ILE A 36 1.31 -7.07 -1.65
CA ILE A 36 -0.16 -7.13 -1.61
C ILE A 36 -0.71 -6.12 -0.59
N THR A 37 -0.06 -6.00 0.56
CA THR A 37 -0.41 -5.03 1.62
C THR A 37 -0.42 -3.59 1.10
N PHE A 38 0.63 -3.18 0.38
CA PHE A 38 0.75 -1.85 -0.23
C PHE A 38 -0.34 -1.61 -1.28
N LEU A 39 -0.56 -2.57 -2.18
CA LEU A 39 -1.56 -2.47 -3.25
C LEU A 39 -2.99 -2.35 -2.71
N VAL A 40 -3.35 -3.15 -1.70
CA VAL A 40 -4.69 -3.09 -1.11
C VAL A 40 -4.88 -1.80 -0.35
N PHE A 41 -3.87 -1.32 0.38
CA PHE A 41 -3.92 -0.01 1.02
C PHE A 41 -4.14 1.11 0.00
N SER A 42 -3.34 1.15 -1.07
CA SER A 42 -3.45 2.20 -2.09
C SER A 42 -4.81 2.17 -2.80
N LEU A 43 -5.34 0.97 -3.07
CA LEU A 43 -6.67 0.80 -3.66
C LEU A 43 -7.79 1.20 -2.70
N ALA A 44 -7.63 0.96 -1.40
CA ALA A 44 -8.59 1.40 -0.39
C ALA A 44 -8.64 2.93 -0.28
N ILE A 45 -7.50 3.60 -0.36
CA ILE A 45 -7.42 5.08 -0.38
C ILE A 45 -8.02 5.63 -1.69
N TYR A 46 -7.72 5.03 -2.84
CA TYR A 46 -8.28 5.45 -4.12
C TYR A 46 -9.80 5.34 -4.20
N ASN A 47 -10.38 4.27 -3.63
CA ASN A 47 -11.83 4.10 -3.57
C ASN A 47 -12.50 4.93 -2.45
N SER A 48 -11.72 5.58 -1.59
CA SER A 48 -12.26 6.45 -0.53
C SER A 48 -12.79 7.74 -1.14
N ASN A 49 -14.07 8.03 -0.88
CA ASN A 49 -14.72 9.25 -1.39
C ASN A 49 -14.31 10.51 -0.59
N ARG A 50 -13.59 10.35 0.53
CA ARG A 50 -13.08 11.45 1.36
C ARG A 50 -11.57 11.49 1.23
N ASN A 51 -11.01 12.71 1.12
CA ASN A 51 -9.58 12.95 1.27
C ASN A 51 -9.10 12.27 2.54
N SER A 52 -8.30 11.22 2.39
CA SER A 52 -7.74 10.50 3.53
C SER A 52 -6.79 11.43 4.29
N ASN A 53 -6.92 11.47 5.61
CA ASN A 53 -6.03 12.26 6.44
C ASN A 53 -4.59 11.70 6.30
N PRO A 54 -3.57 12.49 5.93
CA PRO A 54 -2.18 12.04 5.82
C PRO A 54 -1.68 11.37 7.10
N LEU A 55 -2.13 11.83 8.28
CA LEU A 55 -1.81 11.21 9.56
C LEU A 55 -2.32 9.77 9.67
N PHE A 56 -3.47 9.46 9.07
CA PHE A 56 -3.99 8.10 9.06
C PHE A 56 -3.11 7.16 8.21
N ALA A 57 -2.67 7.62 7.04
CA ALA A 57 -1.75 6.87 6.18
C ALA A 57 -0.40 6.65 6.88
N PHE A 58 0.10 7.66 7.59
CA PHE A 58 1.32 7.58 8.39
C PHE A 58 1.20 6.52 9.48
N LEU A 59 0.13 6.56 10.27
CA LEU A 59 -0.10 5.59 11.34
C LEU A 59 -0.30 4.17 10.80
N CYS A 60 -0.95 4.00 9.65
CA CYS A 60 -1.08 2.68 9.00
C CYS A 60 0.27 2.12 8.55
N GLY A 61 1.11 2.95 7.93
CA GLY A 61 2.45 2.52 7.52
C GLY A 61 3.35 2.26 8.73
N PHE A 62 3.28 3.09 9.77
CA PHE A 62 4.01 2.88 11.02
C PHE A 62 3.56 1.59 11.75
N TYR A 63 2.26 1.31 11.74
CA TYR A 63 1.73 0.05 12.24
C TYR A 63 2.29 -1.16 11.48
N LEU A 64 2.41 -1.06 10.16
CA LEU A 64 3.06 -2.09 9.34
C LEU A 64 4.55 -2.23 9.64
N ASP A 65 5.27 -1.12 9.83
CA ASP A 65 6.69 -1.14 10.22
C ASP A 65 6.90 -1.88 11.55
N LEU A 66 5.97 -1.81 12.49
CA LEU A 66 6.04 -2.54 13.77
C LEU A 66 5.81 -4.05 13.66
N ILE A 67 5.01 -4.48 12.69
CA ILE A 67 4.62 -5.90 12.54
C ILE A 67 5.53 -6.62 11.56
N SER A 68 6.01 -5.91 10.54
CA SER A 68 6.95 -6.43 9.57
C SER A 68 8.38 -6.25 10.07
N SER A 69 9.28 -7.17 9.71
CA SER A 69 10.72 -7.02 9.94
C SER A 69 11.35 -6.03 8.95
N SER A 70 10.69 -4.89 8.71
CA SER A 70 11.15 -3.84 7.79
C SER A 70 11.72 -2.64 8.56
N PRO A 71 12.55 -1.80 7.93
CA PRO A 71 13.14 -0.64 8.60
C PRO A 71 12.06 0.32 9.09
N PHE A 72 12.23 0.81 10.32
CA PHE A 72 11.35 1.79 10.92
C PHE A 72 11.14 3.02 10.03
N GLY A 73 9.90 3.33 9.69
CA GLY A 73 9.51 4.51 8.93
C GLY A 73 9.46 4.33 7.42
N LEU A 74 9.89 3.19 6.87
CA LEU A 74 9.87 2.94 5.42
C LEU A 74 8.43 2.83 4.91
N ASN A 75 7.60 1.98 5.51
CA ASN A 75 6.20 1.88 5.10
C ASN A 75 5.42 3.14 5.48
N ALA A 76 5.72 3.77 6.62
CA ALA A 76 5.12 5.05 7.02
C ALA A 76 5.33 6.14 5.95
N GLY A 77 6.56 6.29 5.45
CA GLY A 77 6.90 7.24 4.38
C GLY A 77 6.22 6.91 3.05
N LEU A 78 6.30 5.65 2.61
CA LEU A 78 5.74 5.25 1.31
C LEU A 78 4.21 5.30 1.29
N PHE A 79 3.55 4.93 2.38
CA PHE A 79 2.09 4.96 2.48
C PHE A 79 1.56 6.40 2.51
N THR A 80 2.25 7.31 3.21
CA THR A 80 1.90 8.74 3.23
C THR A 80 2.11 9.39 1.88
N MET A 81 3.24 9.14 1.22
CA MET A 81 3.49 9.63 -0.14
C MET A 81 2.42 9.14 -1.11
N MET A 82 2.08 7.85 -1.07
CA MET A 82 1.07 7.29 -1.95
C MET A 82 -0.32 7.90 -1.69
N SER A 83 -0.70 8.03 -0.41
CA SER A 83 -1.96 8.68 -0.05
C SER A 83 -2.00 10.14 -0.49
N TYR A 84 -0.88 10.86 -0.42
CA TYR A 84 -0.79 12.24 -0.89
C TYR A 84 -0.98 12.32 -2.41
N VAL A 85 -0.32 11.47 -3.19
CA VAL A 85 -0.46 11.44 -4.66
C VAL A 85 -1.90 11.13 -5.04
N ILE A 86 -2.52 10.11 -4.44
CA ILE A 86 -3.92 9.75 -4.73
C ILE A 86 -4.87 10.91 -4.41
N ASN A 87 -4.72 11.58 -3.27
CA ASN A 87 -5.57 12.70 -2.88
C ASN A 87 -5.35 13.94 -3.77
N SER A 88 -4.10 14.26 -4.10
CA SER A 88 -3.76 15.42 -4.94
C SER A 88 -4.34 15.28 -6.35
N TYR A 89 -4.42 14.05 -6.88
CA TYR A 89 -4.93 13.77 -8.21
C TYR A 89 -6.31 13.08 -8.20
N ALA A 90 -7.07 13.16 -7.10
CA ALA A 90 -8.33 12.42 -6.94
C ALA A 90 -9.36 12.72 -8.05
N ASN A 91 -9.40 13.95 -8.55
CA ASN A 91 -10.28 14.33 -9.66
C ASN A 91 -9.76 13.81 -11.01
N THR A 92 -8.45 13.82 -11.21
CA THR A 92 -7.80 13.31 -12.43
C THR A 92 -7.95 11.80 -12.54
N PHE A 93 -7.80 11.06 -11.43
CA PHE A 93 -7.98 9.62 -11.43
C PHE A 93 -9.40 9.18 -11.80
N LYS A 94 -10.43 9.99 -11.50
CA LYS A 94 -11.81 9.71 -11.92
C LYS A 94 -12.03 9.82 -13.44
N LEU A 95 -11.17 10.55 -14.14
CA LEU A 95 -11.22 10.73 -15.60
C LEU A 95 -10.44 9.65 -16.34
N PHE A 96 -9.50 8.97 -15.65
CA PHE A 96 -8.66 7.95 -16.26
C PHE A 96 -9.39 6.62 -16.45
N SER A 97 -8.97 5.90 -17.48
CA SER A 97 -9.45 4.54 -17.73
C SER A 97 -8.94 3.58 -16.63
N TYR A 98 -9.73 2.55 -16.34
CA TYR A 98 -9.37 1.51 -15.38
C TYR A 98 -7.98 0.91 -15.66
N ILE A 99 -7.62 0.71 -16.93
CA ILE A 99 -6.31 0.18 -17.34
C ILE A 99 -5.18 1.14 -16.93
N GLN A 100 -5.35 2.45 -17.11
CA GLN A 100 -4.35 3.45 -16.74
C GLN A 100 -4.13 3.47 -15.22
N ILE A 101 -5.20 3.31 -14.45
CA ILE A 101 -5.14 3.21 -12.99
C ILE A 101 -4.41 1.92 -12.56
N CYS A 102 -4.69 0.79 -13.21
CA CYS A 102 -3.98 -0.47 -12.95
C CYS A 102 -2.47 -0.35 -13.24
N ILE A 103 -2.09 0.25 -14.37
CA ILE A 103 -0.68 0.49 -14.72
C ILE A 103 -0.01 1.39 -13.68
N PHE A 104 -0.70 2.44 -13.23
CA PHE A 104 -0.18 3.33 -12.19
C PHE A 104 0.11 2.59 -10.87
N PHE A 105 -0.83 1.75 -10.40
CA PHE A 105 -0.61 0.94 -9.19
C PHE A 105 0.46 -0.15 -9.37
N ALA A 106 0.60 -0.70 -10.58
CA ALA A 106 1.65 -1.65 -10.89
C ALA A 106 3.04 -0.98 -10.87
N VAL A 107 3.18 0.23 -11.42
CA VAL A 107 4.45 0.97 -11.37
C VAL A 107 4.78 1.40 -9.93
N SER A 108 3.79 1.85 -9.15
CA SER A 108 4.03 2.25 -7.77
C SER A 108 4.42 1.07 -6.86
N SER A 109 3.92 -0.15 -7.13
CA SER A 109 4.32 -1.35 -6.39
C SER A 109 5.75 -1.78 -6.69
N VAL A 110 6.21 -1.63 -7.94
CA VAL A 110 7.63 -1.82 -8.32
C VAL A 110 8.52 -0.81 -7.59
N PHE A 111 8.10 0.46 -7.52
CA PHE A 111 8.81 1.48 -6.76
C PHE A 111 8.91 1.11 -5.27
N TYR A 112 7.80 0.71 -4.65
CA TYR A 112 7.78 0.25 -3.25
C TYR A 112 8.75 -0.92 -3.01
N LEU A 113 8.75 -1.93 -3.89
CA LEU A 113 9.68 -3.05 -3.83
C LEU A 113 11.14 -2.61 -3.95
N GLY A 114 11.42 -1.64 -4.84
CA GLY A 114 12.76 -1.07 -5.00
C GLY A 114 13.32 -0.51 -3.69
N PHE A 115 12.52 0.30 -2.97
CA PHE A 115 12.93 0.82 -1.66
C PHE A 115 13.08 -0.28 -0.61
N LYS A 116 12.13 -1.21 -0.55
CA LYS A 116 12.16 -2.32 0.40
C LYS A 116 13.38 -3.23 0.21
N ASN A 117 13.78 -3.47 -1.04
CA ASN A 117 14.97 -4.25 -1.35
C ASN A 117 16.25 -3.46 -1.08
N LEU A 118 16.30 -2.17 -1.43
CA LEU A 118 17.46 -1.32 -1.16
C LEU A 118 17.76 -1.22 0.34
N SER A 119 16.73 -1.20 1.19
CA SER A 119 16.91 -1.10 2.63
C SER A 119 17.28 -2.41 3.33
N ASN A 120 17.07 -3.54 2.64
CA ASN A 120 17.40 -4.88 3.14
C ASN A 120 18.70 -5.44 2.52
N ALA A 121 19.32 -4.68 1.62
CA ALA A 121 20.63 -4.96 1.03
C ALA A 121 21.75 -4.42 1.92
#